data_AF-A0A341L9B3-F1
#
_entry.id   AF-A0A341L9B3-F1
#
_cell.length_a   1.000
_cell.length_b   1.000
_cell.length_c   1.000
_cell.angle_alpha   90.00
_cell.angle_beta   90.00
_cell.angle_gamma   90.00
#
_symmetry.space_group_name_H-M   'P 1'
#
loop_
_entity.id
_entity.type
_entity.pdbx_description
1 polymer ?
#
loop_
_entity_poly.entity_id
_entity_poly.type
_entity_poly.pdbx_seq_one_letter_code
_entity_poly.pdbx_strand_id
1 'polypeptide(L)'
;MELSLTSPPLVFVVVVMFFTLLLQLPRYLRLRDPRKQPRAYGLKVYPLLGTLPHLVRNRHRFLEWSTGLQRSPTYTISFEAVGFGGGVITANTANVEHFLKTNFGNYPRDLLGGGIFNSDGDRWLWQRKAACHDFSTSSLRGFVGDAV
;
A
#
# COMPACT_ATOMS: atom_id res chain seq x y z
N MET A 1 -21.28 32.66 23.32
CA MET A 1 -21.59 32.97 21.91
C MET A 1 -21.64 31.63 21.19
N GLU A 2 -22.81 31.02 21.12
CA GLU A 2 -23.00 29.69 20.55
C GLU A 2 -23.04 29.82 19.01
N LEU A 3 -21.99 29.34 18.34
CA LEU A 3 -21.96 29.25 16.88
C LEU A 3 -22.89 28.11 16.45
N SER A 4 -24.18 28.41 16.31
CA SER A 4 -25.15 27.46 15.76
C SER A 4 -24.91 27.27 14.26
N LEU A 5 -24.82 26.01 13.83
CA LEU A 5 -24.55 25.59 12.46
C LEU A 5 -25.60 26.08 11.44
N THR A 6 -26.74 26.56 11.93
CA THR A 6 -27.88 27.07 11.13
C THR A 6 -27.86 28.58 10.92
N SER A 7 -26.84 29.30 11.40
CA SER A 7 -26.78 30.75 11.17
C SER A 7 -26.66 31.06 9.66
N PRO A 8 -27.44 32.02 9.12
CA PRO A 8 -27.43 32.38 7.70
C PRO A 8 -26.03 32.62 7.10
N PRO A 9 -25.08 33.30 7.79
CA PRO A 9 -23.75 33.50 7.24
C PRO A 9 -22.93 32.20 7.15
N LEU A 10 -23.07 31.27 8.09
CA LEU A 10 -22.36 29.99 8.03
C LEU A 10 -22.90 29.12 6.90
N VAL A 11 -24.21 29.08 6.71
CA VAL A 11 -24.85 28.35 5.60
C VAL A 11 -24.36 28.90 4.26
N PHE A 12 -24.28 30.22 4.12
CA PHE A 12 -23.76 30.87 2.92
C PHE A 12 -22.30 30.49 2.64
N VAL A 13 -21.43 30.50 3.66
CA VAL A 13 -20.03 30.09 3.52
C VAL A 13 -19.92 28.62 3.09
N VAL A 14 -20.69 27.71 3.70
CA VAL A 14 -20.71 26.28 3.33
C VAL A 14 -21.17 26.08 1.90
N VAL A 15 -22.20 26.82 1.46
CA VAL A 15 -22.71 26.77 0.08
C VAL A 15 -21.65 27.25 -0.90
N VAL A 16 -20.97 28.37 -0.63
CA VAL A 16 -19.89 28.88 -1.48
C VAL A 16 -18.71 27.90 -1.54
N MET A 17 -18.32 27.29 -0.41
CA MET A 17 -17.29 26.24 -0.39
C MET A 17 -17.72 25.01 -1.21
N PHE A 18 -18.98 24.61 -1.13
CA PHE A 18 -19.52 23.50 -1.92
C PHE A 18 -19.50 23.81 -3.43
N PHE A 19 -19.96 24.99 -3.84
CA PHE A 19 -19.96 25.40 -5.25
C PHE A 19 -18.54 25.51 -5.82
N THR A 20 -17.60 26.08 -5.06
CA THR A 20 -16.19 26.14 -5.49
C THR A 20 -15.58 24.74 -5.63
N LEU A 21 -15.85 23.83 -4.69
CA LEU A 21 -15.43 22.43 -4.79
C LEU A 21 -16.04 21.73 -6.03
N LEU A 22 -17.33 21.96 -6.28
CA LEU A 22 -18.07 21.40 -7.41
C LEU A 22 -17.49 21.88 -8.76
N LEU A 23 -17.05 23.14 -8.84
CA LEU A 23 -16.42 23.70 -10.05
C LEU A 23 -15.01 23.17 -10.29
N GLN A 24 -14.26 22.81 -9.23
CA GLN A 24 -12.91 22.23 -9.35
C GLN A 24 -12.94 20.72 -9.65
N LEU A 25 -13.99 20.01 -9.23
CA LEU A 25 -14.15 18.57 -9.43
C LEU A 25 -14.02 18.12 -10.91
N PRO A 26 -14.71 18.72 -11.90
CA PRO A 26 -14.58 18.29 -13.30
C PRO A 26 -13.19 18.59 -13.86
N ARG A 27 -12.51 19.67 -13.43
CA ARG A 27 -11.11 19.94 -13.81
C ARG A 27 -10.18 18.86 -13.25
N TYR A 28 -10.36 18.49 -11.99
CA TYR A 28 -9.62 17.41 -11.35
C TYR A 28 -9.84 16.05 -12.05
N LEU A 29 -11.10 15.72 -12.37
CA LEU A 29 -11.44 14.49 -13.08
C LEU A 29 -10.91 14.48 -14.53
N ARG A 30 -10.84 15.64 -15.19
CA ARG A 30 -10.29 15.78 -16.55
C ARG A 30 -8.76 15.70 -16.59
N LEU A 31 -8.08 16.17 -15.52
CA LEU A 31 -6.65 15.95 -15.33
C LEU A 31 -6.35 14.47 -15.09
N ARG A 32 -7.24 13.75 -14.39
CA ARG A 32 -7.20 12.29 -14.19
C ARG A 32 -7.96 11.50 -15.28
N ASP A 33 -7.85 11.94 -16.53
CA ASP A 33 -8.44 11.21 -17.65
C ASP A 33 -7.90 9.76 -17.68
N PRO A 34 -8.76 8.74 -17.50
CA PRO A 34 -8.35 7.33 -17.52
C PRO A 34 -7.68 6.91 -18.83
N ARG A 35 -7.90 7.67 -19.91
CA ARG A 35 -7.28 7.43 -21.22
C ARG A 35 -5.82 7.90 -21.28
N LYS A 36 -5.43 8.84 -20.42
CA LYS A 36 -4.07 9.40 -20.34
C LYS A 36 -3.21 8.72 -19.28
N GLN A 37 -3.82 8.00 -18.35
CA GLN A 37 -3.07 7.25 -17.35
C GLN A 37 -2.44 6.02 -18.02
N PRO A 38 -1.15 5.73 -17.75
CA PRO A 38 -0.55 4.49 -18.19
C PRO A 38 -1.38 3.36 -17.60
N ARG A 39 -2.03 2.57 -18.47
CA ARG A 39 -2.72 1.35 -18.05
C ARG A 39 -1.66 0.49 -17.38
N ALA A 40 -1.68 0.40 -16.04
CA ALA A 40 -0.82 -0.50 -15.29
C ALA A 40 -1.22 -1.92 -15.69
N TYR A 41 -0.55 -2.46 -16.72
CA TYR A 41 -0.69 -3.81 -17.25
C TYR A 41 -2.08 -4.47 -17.06
N GLY A 42 -3.13 -3.83 -17.59
CA GLY A 42 -4.49 -4.39 -17.61
C GLY A 42 -5.40 -4.06 -16.43
N LEU A 43 -4.94 -3.30 -15.41
CA LEU A 43 -5.82 -2.76 -14.39
C LEU A 43 -6.52 -1.48 -14.86
N LYS A 44 -7.83 -1.42 -14.60
CA LYS A 44 -8.61 -0.21 -14.80
C LYS A 44 -8.40 0.73 -13.60
N VAL A 45 -7.94 1.94 -13.89
CA VAL A 45 -7.80 2.99 -12.87
C VAL A 45 -9.03 3.88 -12.90
N TYR A 46 -9.66 4.06 -11.74
CA TYR A 46 -10.84 4.92 -11.59
C TYR A 46 -10.41 6.33 -11.14
N PRO A 47 -11.00 7.42 -11.67
CA PRO A 47 -10.55 8.79 -11.38
C PRO A 47 -10.52 9.14 -9.88
N LEU A 48 -11.52 8.63 -9.14
CA LEU A 48 -11.73 8.92 -7.71
C LEU A 48 -11.19 7.85 -6.78
N LEU A 49 -11.15 6.59 -7.22
CA LEU A 49 -10.79 5.46 -6.35
C LEU A 49 -9.46 4.82 -6.73
N GLY A 50 -8.84 5.25 -7.84
CA GLY A 50 -7.66 4.60 -8.39
C GLY A 50 -7.94 3.12 -8.66
N THR A 51 -7.08 2.23 -8.19
CA THR A 51 -7.22 0.77 -8.29
C THR A 51 -7.89 0.15 -7.06
N LEU A 52 -8.37 0.93 -6.09
CA LEU A 52 -9.00 0.41 -4.86
C LEU A 52 -10.13 -0.58 -5.09
N PRO A 53 -11.07 -0.39 -6.05
CA PRO A 53 -12.17 -1.32 -6.22
C PRO A 53 -11.68 -2.73 -6.56
N HIS A 54 -10.57 -2.83 -7.29
CA HIS A 54 -9.93 -4.10 -7.60
C HIS A 54 -9.31 -4.75 -6.35
N LEU A 55 -8.67 -3.95 -5.48
CA LEU A 55 -8.09 -4.43 -4.23
C LEU A 55 -9.17 -4.94 -3.26
N VAL A 56 -10.25 -4.18 -3.08
CA VAL A 56 -11.36 -4.55 -2.17
C VAL A 56 -12.07 -5.80 -2.67
N ARG A 57 -12.35 -5.89 -3.97
CA ARG A 57 -13.02 -7.07 -4.56
C ARG A 57 -12.20 -8.35 -4.43
N ASN A 58 -10.87 -8.25 -4.56
CA ASN A 58 -9.97 -9.40 -4.53
C ASN A 58 -9.29 -9.59 -3.17
N ARG A 59 -9.71 -8.89 -2.11
CA ARG A 59 -9.10 -8.96 -0.77
C ARG A 59 -8.99 -10.39 -0.21
N HIS A 60 -9.96 -11.24 -0.51
CA HIS A 60 -10.03 -12.64 -0.05
C HIS A 60 -9.05 -13.56 -0.79
N ARG A 61 -8.57 -13.15 -1.97
CA ARG A 61 -7.64 -13.89 -2.83
C ARG A 61 -6.49 -13.01 -3.30
N PHE A 62 -6.06 -12.07 -2.45
CA PHE A 62 -5.17 -10.99 -2.87
C PHE A 62 -3.86 -11.51 -3.50
N LEU A 63 -3.26 -12.53 -2.89
CA LEU A 63 -2.04 -13.16 -3.40
C LEU A 63 -2.26 -13.81 -4.77
N GLU A 64 -3.27 -14.68 -4.92
CA GLU A 64 -3.60 -15.36 -6.19
C GLU A 64 -3.98 -14.36 -7.30
N TRP A 65 -4.74 -13.33 -6.96
CA TRP A 65 -5.10 -12.27 -7.88
C TRP A 65 -3.86 -11.47 -8.33
N SER A 66 -3.04 -11.03 -7.37
CA SER A 66 -1.84 -10.23 -7.66
C SER A 66 -0.79 -10.98 -8.48
N THR A 67 -0.63 -12.29 -8.29
CA THR A 67 0.25 -13.12 -9.14
C THR A 67 -0.35 -13.30 -10.54
N GLY A 68 -1.66 -13.50 -10.66
CA GLY A 68 -2.34 -13.55 -11.96
C GLY A 68 -2.24 -12.25 -12.77
N LEU A 69 -2.00 -11.14 -12.09
CA LEU A 69 -1.77 -9.83 -12.66
C LEU A 69 -0.35 -9.66 -13.24
N GLN A 70 0.64 -10.44 -12.81
CA GLN A 70 2.06 -10.35 -13.21
C GLN A 70 2.36 -10.87 -14.63
N ARG A 71 1.38 -10.88 -15.53
CA ARG A 71 1.56 -11.21 -16.95
C ARG A 71 2.32 -10.13 -17.74
N SER A 72 2.88 -9.13 -17.05
CA SER A 72 3.67 -8.06 -17.66
C SER A 72 5.07 -8.57 -18.02
N PRO A 73 5.68 -8.13 -19.14
CA PRO A 73 7.04 -8.51 -19.51
C PRO A 73 8.09 -8.20 -18.44
N THR A 74 7.81 -7.21 -17.58
CA THR A 74 8.69 -6.77 -16.49
C THR A 74 8.34 -7.41 -15.14
N TYR A 75 7.32 -8.27 -15.07
CA TYR A 75 6.81 -8.87 -13.83
C TYR A 75 6.55 -7.84 -12.71
N THR A 76 6.18 -6.62 -13.09
CA THR A 76 6.04 -5.47 -12.20
C THR A 76 4.77 -4.71 -12.53
N ILE A 77 4.07 -4.28 -11.49
CA ILE A 77 2.76 -3.60 -11.57
C ILE A 77 2.72 -2.52 -10.51
N SER A 78 2.42 -1.30 -10.93
CA SER A 78 2.10 -0.19 -10.05
C SER A 78 0.59 -0.08 -9.84
N PHE A 79 0.18 0.31 -8.64
CA PHE A 79 -1.20 0.55 -8.31
C PHE A 79 -1.30 1.82 -7.47
N GLU A 80 -2.41 2.55 -7.58
CA GLU A 80 -2.65 3.77 -6.82
C GLU A 80 -4.00 3.65 -6.12
N ALA A 81 -4.00 3.75 -4.79
CA ALA A 81 -5.19 3.63 -3.99
C ALA A 81 -5.44 4.92 -3.21
N VAL A 82 -6.60 5.54 -3.42
CA VAL A 82 -6.95 6.81 -2.74
C VAL A 82 -7.08 6.58 -1.23
N GLY A 83 -6.24 7.27 -0.44
CA GLY A 83 -6.19 7.12 1.02
C GLY A 83 -5.26 6.02 1.54
N PHE A 84 -4.73 5.14 0.67
CA PHE A 84 -3.74 4.11 1.04
C PHE A 84 -2.37 4.31 0.38
N GLY A 85 -2.22 5.35 -0.45
CA GLY A 85 -1.01 5.62 -1.20
C GLY A 85 -0.88 4.76 -2.47
N GLY A 86 0.17 5.02 -3.24
CA GLY A 86 0.57 4.17 -4.36
C GLY A 86 1.51 3.06 -3.90
N GLY A 87 1.48 1.93 -4.59
CA GLY A 87 2.34 0.79 -4.32
C GLY A 87 2.81 0.10 -5.60
N VAL A 88 3.88 -0.69 -5.48
CA VAL A 88 4.42 -1.50 -6.58
C VAL A 88 4.48 -2.94 -6.12
N ILE A 89 3.90 -3.83 -6.93
CA ILE A 89 4.03 -5.29 -6.79
C ILE A 89 5.00 -5.73 -7.86
N THR A 90 6.12 -6.35 -7.46
CA THR A 90 7.14 -6.83 -8.39
C THR A 90 7.55 -8.26 -8.04
N ALA A 91 7.64 -9.11 -9.06
CA ALA A 91 8.29 -10.41 -9.03
C ALA A 91 9.57 -10.41 -9.87
N ASN A 92 10.03 -9.24 -10.33
CA ASN A 92 11.31 -9.11 -11.00
C ASN A 92 12.44 -9.31 -9.99
N THR A 93 13.27 -10.34 -10.20
CA THR A 93 14.37 -10.70 -9.32
C THR A 93 15.36 -9.56 -9.10
N ALA A 94 15.63 -8.73 -10.12
CA ALA A 94 16.54 -7.59 -9.99
C ALA A 94 15.97 -6.51 -9.06
N ASN A 95 14.67 -6.23 -9.16
CA ASN A 95 14.01 -5.28 -8.25
C ASN A 95 13.99 -5.83 -6.82
N VAL A 96 13.66 -7.11 -6.67
CA VAL A 96 13.63 -7.81 -5.38
C VAL A 96 15.00 -7.79 -4.70
N GLU A 97 16.06 -8.09 -5.44
CA GLU A 97 17.42 -8.01 -4.93
C GLU A 97 17.80 -6.58 -4.54
N HIS A 98 17.41 -5.59 -5.34
CA HIS A 98 17.71 -4.20 -5.06
C HIS A 98 17.12 -3.74 -3.71
N PHE A 99 15.83 -3.97 -3.45
CA PHE A 99 15.20 -3.49 -2.20
C PHE A 99 15.42 -4.42 -0.98
N LEU A 100 15.83 -5.69 -1.18
CA LEU A 100 16.13 -6.62 -0.09
C LEU A 100 17.61 -6.70 0.27
N LYS A 101 18.53 -6.39 -0.64
CA LYS A 101 19.97 -6.48 -0.40
C LYS A 101 20.68 -5.15 -0.63
N THR A 102 20.63 -4.63 -1.85
CA THR A 102 21.52 -3.55 -2.29
C THR A 102 21.19 -2.21 -1.64
N ASN A 103 19.90 -1.92 -1.46
CA ASN A 103 19.43 -0.63 -0.98
C ASN A 103 18.34 -0.80 0.08
N PHE A 104 18.55 -1.75 1.00
CA PHE A 104 17.57 -2.13 2.02
C PHE A 104 17.12 -0.96 2.90
N GLY A 105 18.04 -0.06 3.27
CA GLY A 105 17.78 1.05 4.19
C GLY A 105 17.06 2.25 3.60
N ASN A 106 16.92 2.34 2.27
CA ASN A 106 16.22 3.44 1.61
C ASN A 106 14.71 3.19 1.43
N TYR A 107 14.23 2.00 1.82
CA TYR A 107 12.81 1.66 1.80
C TYR A 107 12.29 1.59 3.24
N PRO A 108 11.62 2.65 3.75
CA PRO A 108 11.11 2.66 5.11
C PRO A 108 10.07 1.55 5.28
N ARG A 109 10.31 0.65 6.23
CA ARG A 109 9.41 -0.48 6.53
C ARG A 109 8.56 -0.08 7.73
N ASP A 110 7.45 0.60 7.48
CA ASP A 110 6.54 1.02 8.54
C ASP A 110 5.12 0.49 8.31
N LEU A 111 4.97 -0.85 8.28
CA LEU A 111 3.71 -1.51 7.97
C LEU A 111 3.12 -2.31 9.15
N LEU A 112 3.90 -2.65 10.19
CA LEU A 112 3.48 -3.60 11.24
C LEU A 112 4.02 -3.30 12.67
N GLY A 113 4.43 -2.06 12.98
CA GLY A 113 4.97 -1.68 14.31
C GLY A 113 6.33 -2.32 14.61
N GLY A 114 7.00 -2.04 15.74
CA GLY A 114 8.45 -2.28 15.98
C GLY A 114 9.02 -3.73 15.99
N GLY A 115 8.35 -4.70 15.37
CA GLY A 115 8.84 -6.07 15.18
C GLY A 115 9.89 -6.20 14.06
N ILE A 116 10.38 -7.42 13.82
CA ILE A 116 11.45 -7.74 12.87
C ILE A 116 11.18 -7.29 11.42
N PHE A 117 9.92 -7.07 11.05
CA PHE A 117 9.55 -6.60 9.72
C PHE A 117 9.58 -5.07 9.57
N ASN A 118 9.76 -4.34 10.67
CA ASN A 118 9.61 -2.88 10.78
C ASN A 118 10.78 -2.19 11.49
N SER A 119 11.80 -2.97 11.83
CA SER A 119 13.06 -2.45 12.37
C SER A 119 14.03 -2.27 11.20
N ASP A 120 14.85 -1.24 11.29
CA ASP A 120 15.90 -0.94 10.32
C ASP A 120 17.29 -1.15 10.94
N GLY A 121 18.29 -1.35 10.08
CA GLY A 121 19.71 -1.42 10.46
C GLY A 121 20.03 -2.50 11.50
N ASP A 122 20.73 -2.11 12.57
CA ASP A 122 21.23 -3.02 13.61
C ASP A 122 20.10 -3.68 14.41
N ARG A 123 18.98 -2.99 14.59
CA ARG A 123 17.81 -3.51 15.32
C ARG A 123 17.18 -4.67 14.55
N TRP A 124 17.09 -4.55 13.24
CA TRP A 124 16.67 -5.65 12.36
C TRP A 124 17.62 -6.83 12.43
N LEU A 125 18.92 -6.58 12.35
CA LEU A 125 19.93 -7.64 12.38
C LEU A 125 19.88 -8.43 13.69
N TRP A 126 19.76 -7.73 14.82
CA TRP A 126 19.61 -8.36 16.14
C TRP A 126 18.34 -9.20 16.25
N GLN A 127 17.19 -8.64 15.87
CA GLN A 127 15.92 -9.37 15.89
C GLN A 127 15.94 -10.59 14.96
N ARG A 128 16.59 -10.48 13.79
CA ARG A 128 16.77 -11.58 12.85
C ARG A 128 17.68 -12.68 13.41
N LYS A 129 18.78 -12.34 14.06
CA LYS A 129 19.64 -13.33 14.71
C LYS A 129 18.91 -14.08 15.83
N ALA A 130 18.16 -13.36 16.67
CA ALA A 130 17.36 -13.95 17.74
C ALA A 130 16.30 -14.91 17.16
N ALA A 131 15.50 -14.45 16.20
CA ALA A 131 14.51 -15.30 15.55
C ALA A 131 15.13 -16.54 14.87
N CYS A 132 16.26 -16.38 14.16
CA CYS A 132 16.94 -17.53 13.54
C CYS A 132 17.46 -18.55 14.58
N HIS A 133 17.88 -18.09 15.75
CA HIS A 133 18.29 -18.98 16.85
C HIS A 133 17.09 -19.75 17.41
N ASP A 134 15.97 -19.07 17.64
CA ASP A 134 14.75 -19.67 18.19
C ASP A 134 14.10 -20.65 17.21
N PHE A 135 14.18 -20.38 15.90
CA PHE A 135 13.73 -21.28 14.84
C PHE A 135 14.82 -22.24 14.33
N SER A 136 15.95 -22.36 15.04
CA SER A 136 16.99 -23.32 14.65
C SER A 136 16.51 -24.77 14.83
N THR A 137 17.06 -25.69 14.04
CA THR A 137 16.74 -27.11 14.14
C THR A 137 17.02 -27.69 15.53
N SER A 138 18.00 -27.14 16.26
CA SER A 138 18.26 -27.50 17.65
C SER A 138 17.15 -27.05 18.59
N SER A 139 16.70 -25.79 18.47
CA SER A 139 15.61 -25.25 19.29
C SER A 139 14.27 -25.94 19.01
N LEU A 140 13.96 -26.20 17.73
CA LEU A 140 12.75 -26.92 17.33
C LEU A 140 12.73 -28.38 17.82
N ARG A 141 13.89 -29.05 17.81
CA ARG A 141 14.01 -30.41 18.37
C ARG A 141 13.79 -30.44 19.88
N GLY A 142 14.30 -29.46 20.61
CA GLY A 142 14.03 -29.30 22.04
C GLY A 142 12.54 -29.09 22.31
N PHE A 143 11.91 -28.17 21.58
CA PHE A 143 10.49 -27.86 21.73
C PHE A 143 9.56 -29.05 21.44
N VAL A 144 9.86 -29.83 20.40
CA VAL A 144 9.09 -31.05 20.08
C VAL A 144 9.34 -32.16 21.11
N GLY A 145 10.55 -32.23 21.68
CA GLY A 145 10.88 -33.17 22.75
C GLY A 145 10.17 -32.85 24.07
N ASP A 146 9.99 -31.56 24.39
CA ASP A 146 9.31 -31.10 25.61
C ASP A 146 7.77 -31.12 25.50
N ALA A 147 7.24 -31.21 24.27
CA ALA A 147 5.80 -31.21 24.00
C ALA A 147 5.15 -32.61 23.89
N VAL A 148 5.96 -33.68 23.98
CA VAL A 148 5.54 -35.09 23.99
C VAL A 148 5.67 -35.67 25.38
#